data_AF-A0A6P0X874-F1
#
_entry.id   AF-A0A6P0X874-F1
#
_cell.length_a   1.000
_cell.length_b   1.000
_cell.length_c   1.000
_cell.angle_alpha   90.00
_cell.angle_beta   90.00
_cell.angle_gamma   90.00
#
_symmetry.space_group_name_H-M   'P 1'
#
loop_
_entity.id
_entity.type
_entity.pdbx_description
1 polymer ?
#
loop_
_entity_poly.entity_id
_entity_poly.type
_entity_poly.pdbx_seq_one_letter_code
_entity_poly.pdbx_strand_id
1 'polypeptide(L)' 'GKLSLGQAAELSEYSKPTFMELLGKVGIPVFDYPPEDLEQEMNL' A
#
# COMPACT_ATOMS: atom_id res chain seq x y z
N GLY A 1 8.56 -0.81 -15.24
CA GLY A 1 8.77 -2.05 -14.45
C GLY A 1 7.90 -1.99 -13.21
N LYS A 2 7.46 -3.12 -12.67
CA LYS A 2 6.66 -3.19 -11.44
C LYS A 2 7.58 -3.47 -10.26
N LEU A 3 7.55 -2.62 -9.24
CA LEU A 3 8.26 -2.81 -7.98
C LEU A 3 7.28 -3.37 -6.95
N SER A 4 7.74 -4.32 -6.14
CA SER A 4 7.02 -4.66 -4.91
C SER A 4 7.15 -3.52 -3.88
N LEU A 5 6.23 -3.46 -2.92
CA LEU A 5 6.29 -2.54 -1.78
C LEU A 5 7.66 -2.59 -1.08
N GLY A 6 8.22 -3.79 -0.93
CA GLY A 6 9.54 -3.99 -0.33
C GLY A 6 10.68 -3.41 -1.15
N GLN A 7 10.68 -3.63 -2.46
CA GLN A 7 11.68 -3.08 -3.36
C GLN A 7 11.58 -1.55 -3.43
N ALA A 8 10.37 -0.99 -3.43
CA ALA A 8 10.16 0.45 -3.40
C ALA A 8 10.66 1.08 -2.09
N ALA A 9 10.45 0.41 -0.94
CA ALA A 9 10.98 0.84 0.35
C ALA A 9 12.52 0.84 0.36
N GLU A 10 13.15 -0.25 -0.12
CA GLU A 10 14.61 -0.37 -0.22
C GLU A 10 15.22 0.70 -1.13
N LEU A 11 14.62 0.93 -2.31
CA LEU A 11 15.04 1.97 -3.24
C LEU A 11 14.88 3.39 -2.69
N SER A 12 13.96 3.58 -1.74
CA SER A 12 13.72 4.86 -1.08
C SER A 12 14.50 4.99 0.23
N GLU A 13 15.40 4.05 0.55
CA GLU A 13 16.20 4.01 1.78
C GLU A 13 15.38 3.99 3.07
N TYR A 14 14.16 3.43 3.02
CA TYR A 14 13.28 3.29 4.16
C TYR A 14 13.10 1.83 4.58
N SER A 15 12.90 1.62 5.87
CA SER A 15 12.34 0.35 6.35
C SER A 15 10.94 0.15 5.77
N LYS A 16 10.52 -1.11 5.55
CA LYS A 16 9.15 -1.40 5.07
C LYS A 16 8.06 -0.73 5.93
N PRO A 17 8.10 -0.78 7.28
CA PRO A 17 7.12 -0.07 8.11
C PRO A 17 7.11 1.45 7.89
N THR A 18 8.28 2.09 7.88
CA THR A 18 8.40 3.55 7.67
C THR A 18 7.85 3.95 6.31
N PHE A 19 8.14 3.17 5.27
CA PHE A 19 7.64 3.43 3.93
C PHE A 19 6.10 3.33 3.88
N MET A 20 5.51 2.31 4.50
CA MET A 20 4.05 2.16 4.59
C MET A 20 3.38 3.35 5.31
N GLU A 21 3.97 3.84 6.40
CA GLU A 21 3.47 5.04 7.09
C GLU A 21 3.50 6.29 6.20
N LEU A 22 4.57 6.46 5.42
CA LEU A 22 4.68 7.59 4.49
C LEU A 22 3.61 7.52 3.39
N LEU A 23 3.39 6.34 2.80
CA LEU A 23 2.33 6.13 1.81
C LEU A 23 0.95 6.50 2.38
N GLY A 24 0.65 6.05 3.60
CA GLY A 24 -0.60 6.39 4.28
C GLY A 24 -0.78 7.89 4.52
N LYS A 25 0.28 8.61 4.90
CA LYS A 25 0.24 10.08 5.11
C LYS A 25 -0.09 10.87 3.84
N VAL A 26 0.22 10.32 2.66
CA VAL A 26 -0.08 10.95 1.37
C VAL A 26 -1.30 10.35 0.67
N GLY A 27 -2.05 9.47 1.36
CA GLY A 27 -3.27 8.86 0.83
C GLY A 27 -3.03 7.79 -0.24
N ILE A 28 -1.82 7.24 -0.33
CA ILE A 28 -1.53 6.12 -1.24
C ILE A 28 -1.85 4.81 -0.51
N PRO A 29 -2.74 3.96 -1.06
CA PRO A 29 -3.09 2.69 -0.44
C PRO A 29 -1.90 1.72 -0.49
N VAL A 30 -1.66 1.05 0.64
CA VAL A 30 -0.61 0.01 0.77
C VAL A 30 -1.06 -1.31 0.17
N PHE A 31 -2.36 -1.57 0.20
CA PHE A 31 -3.00 -2.74 -0.39
C PHE A 31 -3.79 -2.31 -1.61
N ASP A 32 -3.58 -3.01 -2.71
CA ASP A 32 -4.39 -2.87 -3.92
C ASP A 32 -5.71 -3.61 -3.67
N TYR A 33 -6.60 -2.95 -2.96
CA TYR A 33 -7.89 -3.50 -2.53
C TYR A 33 -9.01 -2.66 -3.16
N PRO A 34 -9.63 -3.13 -4.24
CA PRO A 34 -10.71 -2.43 -4.92
C PRO A 34 -11.90 -2.18 -3.98
N PRO A 35 -12.61 -1.05 -4.10
CA PRO A 35 -13.83 -0.83 -3.33
C PRO A 35 -14.88 -1.94 -3.53
N GLU A 36 -14.97 -2.49 -4.73
CA GLU A 36 -15.93 -3.55 -5.07
C GLU A 36 -15.67 -4.83 -4.26
N ASP A 37 -14.39 -5.18 -4.07
CA ASP A 37 -13.97 -6.32 -3.24
C ASP A 37 -14.29 -6.05 -1.76
N LEU A 38 -14.32 -4.79 -1.33
CA LEU A 38 -14.63 -4.40 0.05
C LEU A 38 -16.13 -4.47 0.32
N GLU A 39 -16.94 -3.98 -0.61
CA GLU A 39 -18.39 -4.03 -0.55
C GLU A 39 -18.90 -5.48 -0.46
N GLN A 40 -18.31 -6.38 -1.26
CA GLN A 40 -18.65 -7.81 -1.22
C GLN A 40 -18.33 -8.46 0.13
N GLU A 41 -17.18 -8.17 0.74
CA GLU A 41 -16.81 -8.73 2.05
C GLU A 41 -17.63 -8.13 3.19
N MET A 42 -17.99 -6.84 3.10
CA MET A 42 -18.74 -6.13 4.13
C MET A 42 -20.25 -6.43 4.10
N ASN A 43 -20.77 -7.18 3.13
CA ASN A 43 -22.20 -7.45 2.90
C ASN A 43 -23.07 -6.16 2.89
N LEU A 44 -22.54 -5.07 2.32
CA LEU A 44 -23.28 -3.81 2.14
C LEU A 44 -24.19 -3.86 0.90
#